data_AF-B4IN71-F1
#
_entry.id   AF-B4IN71-F1
#
_cell.length_a   1.000
_cell.length_b   1.000
_cell.length_c   1.000
_cell.angle_alpha   90.00
_cell.angle_beta   90.00
_cell.angle_gamma   90.00
#
_symmetry.space_group_name_H-M   'P 1'
#
loop_
_entity.id
_entity.type
_entity.pdbx_description
1 polymer ?
#
loop_
_entity_poly.entity_id
_entity_poly.type
_entity_poly.pdbx_seq_one_letter_code
_entity_poly.pdbx_strand_id
1 'polypeptide(L)'
;MSNPTEGQEVRKPTSVLEAIKVIDLVEIIPKFEGEGGKLDGFIAAVEQILSLIKGEERSNIGLIALRAVRSKIVGAADRVLDLDEAEFNWDQIKGILVSHFKDKRSEQDLIMELTNIRERKLEVEALYTKDITLKKAP
;
A
#
# COMPACT_ATOMS: atom_id res chain seq x y z
N MET A 1 -55.51 4.47 10.10
CA MET A 1 -54.98 3.45 9.19
C MET A 1 -54.29 4.15 8.02
N SER A 2 -53.11 3.65 7.67
CA SER A 2 -52.37 3.86 6.40
C SER A 2 -51.54 5.15 6.25
N ASN A 3 -50.26 5.05 6.62
CA ASN A 3 -49.15 5.64 5.83
C ASN A 3 -48.90 4.73 4.62
N PRO A 4 -48.63 5.30 3.43
CA PRO A 4 -47.41 4.93 2.69
C PRO A 4 -46.91 6.13 1.82
N THR A 5 -45.66 6.34 1.43
CA THR A 5 -44.44 5.54 1.36
C THR A 5 -43.28 6.55 1.41
N GLU A 6 -42.25 6.23 2.20
CA GLU A 6 -40.95 6.90 2.15
C GLU A 6 -40.42 7.01 0.72
N GLY A 7 -39.76 8.14 0.44
CA GLY A 7 -39.09 8.40 -0.81
C GLY A 7 -38.14 7.26 -1.17
N GLN A 8 -38.45 6.57 -2.25
CA GLN A 8 -37.43 5.84 -2.99
C GLN A 8 -36.47 6.90 -3.54
N GLU A 9 -35.31 7.07 -2.91
CA GLU A 9 -34.16 7.69 -3.56
C GLU A 9 -33.89 6.92 -4.85
N VAL A 10 -34.27 7.52 -5.97
CA VAL A 10 -33.90 7.07 -7.30
C VAL A 10 -32.38 7.20 -7.36
N ARG A 11 -31.65 6.12 -7.07
CA ARG A 11 -30.21 6.03 -7.30
C ARG A 11 -29.99 6.31 -8.79
N LYS A 12 -29.51 7.51 -9.10
CA LYS A 12 -29.11 7.86 -10.45
C LYS A 12 -28.05 6.84 -10.89
N PRO A 13 -28.15 6.29 -12.10
CA PRO A 13 -27.09 5.44 -12.61
C PRO A 13 -25.82 6.29 -12.68
N THR A 14 -24.81 5.93 -11.88
CA THR A 14 -23.46 6.49 -11.94
C THR A 14 -23.00 6.41 -13.40
N SER A 15 -22.61 7.55 -13.97
CA SER A 15 -22.30 7.63 -15.39
C SER A 15 -21.06 6.80 -15.68
N VAL A 16 -21.03 6.07 -16.80
CA VAL A 16 -19.82 5.36 -17.29
C VAL A 16 -18.60 6.30 -17.32
N LEU A 17 -18.82 7.59 -17.55
CA LEU A 17 -17.80 8.63 -17.54
C LEU A 17 -17.16 8.84 -16.15
N GLU A 18 -17.91 8.66 -15.06
CA GLU A 18 -17.39 8.76 -13.69
C GLU A 18 -16.53 7.54 -13.36
N ALA A 19 -16.91 6.35 -13.85
CA ALA A 19 -16.11 5.13 -13.72
C ALA A 19 -14.75 5.23 -14.41
N ILE A 20 -14.72 5.79 -15.62
CA ILE A 20 -13.47 6.00 -16.36
C ILE A 20 -12.52 6.91 -15.58
N LYS A 21 -13.02 8.01 -15.01
CA LYS A 21 -12.20 8.93 -14.21
C LYS A 21 -11.58 8.26 -12.98
N VAL A 22 -12.33 7.38 -12.30
CA VAL A 22 -11.81 6.65 -11.14
C VAL A 22 -10.69 5.70 -11.57
N ILE A 23 -10.83 5.00 -12.70
CA ILE A 23 -9.77 4.14 -13.23
C ILE A 23 -8.52 4.95 -13.58
N ASP A 24 -8.67 6.08 -14.26
CA ASP A 24 -7.54 6.95 -14.62
C ASP A 24 -6.76 7.42 -13.38
N LEU A 25 -7.47 7.68 -12.27
CA LEU A 25 -6.83 8.01 -11.00
C LEU A 25 -6.11 6.81 -10.39
N VAL A 26 -6.63 5.59 -10.51
CA VAL A 26 -5.89 4.40 -10.05
C VAL A 26 -4.60 4.21 -10.83
N GLU A 27 -4.58 4.56 -12.12
CA GLU A 27 -3.38 4.42 -12.94
C GLU A 27 -2.16 5.18 -12.42
N ILE A 28 -2.38 6.28 -11.69
CA ILE A 28 -1.30 7.08 -11.09
C ILE A 28 -0.67 6.41 -9.86
N ILE A 29 -1.34 5.43 -9.24
CA ILE A 29 -0.82 4.73 -8.08
C ILE A 29 0.35 3.85 -8.53
N PRO A 30 1.54 3.99 -7.92
CA PRO A 30 2.67 3.13 -8.24
C PRO A 30 2.37 1.68 -7.84
N LYS A 31 2.97 0.73 -8.56
CA LYS A 31 2.87 -0.68 -8.20
C LYS A 31 3.49 -0.92 -6.82
N PHE A 32 2.87 -1.79 -6.04
CA PHE A 32 3.34 -2.22 -4.73
C PHE A 32 3.79 -3.67 -4.76
N GLU A 33 5.07 -3.89 -4.46
CA GLU A 33 5.72 -5.21 -4.51
C GLU A 33 5.95 -5.86 -3.14
N GLY A 34 5.68 -5.14 -2.05
CA GLY A 34 5.94 -5.61 -0.68
C GLY A 34 7.03 -4.83 0.06
N GLU A 35 7.43 -3.65 -0.44
CA GLU A 35 8.42 -2.82 0.24
C GLU A 35 7.81 -2.09 1.45
N GLY A 36 8.17 -2.50 2.68
CA GLY A 36 7.52 -1.99 3.89
C GLY A 36 7.57 -0.46 4.06
N GLY A 37 8.68 0.18 3.65
CA GLY A 37 8.82 1.64 3.69
C GLY A 37 7.90 2.41 2.73
N LYS A 38 7.29 1.74 1.75
CA LYS A 38 6.33 2.32 0.80
C LYS A 38 4.87 1.97 1.11
N LEU A 39 4.62 1.04 2.04
CA LEU A 39 3.29 0.50 2.30
C LEU A 39 2.29 1.58 2.71
N ASP A 40 2.65 2.44 3.67
CA ASP A 40 1.74 3.46 4.19
C ASP A 40 1.35 4.48 3.10
N GLY A 41 2.31 4.87 2.25
CA GLY A 41 2.05 5.75 1.10
C GLY A 41 1.15 5.10 0.05
N PHE A 42 1.35 3.82 -0.24
CA PHE A 42 0.49 3.05 -1.13
C PHE A 42 -0.95 2.96 -0.60
N ILE A 43 -1.13 2.59 0.67
CA ILE A 43 -2.44 2.51 1.32
C ILE A 43 -3.15 3.87 1.27
N ALA A 44 -2.45 4.95 1.61
CA ALA A 44 -3.04 6.29 1.60
C ALA A 44 -3.52 6.71 0.21
N ALA A 45 -2.77 6.40 -0.84
CA ALA A 45 -3.15 6.70 -2.23
C ALA A 45 -4.41 5.92 -2.65
N VAL A 46 -4.49 4.63 -2.30
CA VAL A 46 -5.67 3.81 -2.57
C VAL A 46 -6.90 4.32 -1.82
N GLU A 47 -6.77 4.64 -0.53
CA GLU A 47 -7.87 5.14 0.30
C GLU A 47 -8.41 6.48 -0.21
N GLN A 48 -7.54 7.38 -0.69
CA GLN A 48 -7.96 8.62 -1.33
C GLN A 48 -8.85 8.36 -2.55
N ILE A 49 -8.50 7.40 -3.41
CA ILE A 49 -9.29 7.09 -4.59
C ILE A 49 -10.59 6.39 -4.23
N LEU A 50 -10.55 5.42 -3.32
CA LEU A 50 -11.77 4.72 -2.87
C LEU A 50 -12.72 5.66 -2.13
N SER A 51 -12.23 6.74 -1.51
CA SER A 51 -13.09 7.75 -0.89
C SER A 51 -13.99 8.47 -1.90
N LEU A 52 -13.61 8.54 -3.18
CA LEU A 52 -14.40 9.17 -4.24
C LEU A 52 -15.65 8.36 -4.61
N ILE A 53 -15.67 7.08 -4.28
CA ILE A 53 -16.75 6.13 -4.58
C ILE A 53 -17.38 5.56 -3.30
N LYS A 54 -17.19 6.25 -2.16
CA LYS A 54 -17.72 5.82 -0.87
C LYS A 54 -19.25 5.70 -0.91
N GLY A 55 -19.78 4.59 -0.41
CA GLY A 55 -21.19 4.22 -0.49
C GLY A 55 -21.58 3.48 -1.77
N GLU A 56 -20.66 3.36 -2.74
CA GLU A 56 -20.85 2.64 -4.00
C GLU A 56 -19.94 1.39 -4.09
N GLU A 57 -19.40 0.89 -2.97
CA GLU A 57 -18.40 -0.19 -2.97
C GLU A 57 -18.91 -1.48 -3.61
N ARG A 58 -20.21 -1.77 -3.48
CA ARG A 58 -20.88 -2.94 -4.06
C ARG A 58 -21.43 -2.70 -5.46
N SER A 59 -21.30 -1.48 -5.98
CA SER A 59 -21.73 -1.16 -7.35
C SER A 59 -20.70 -1.67 -8.37
N ASN A 60 -21.07 -1.64 -9.64
CA ASN A 60 -20.14 -1.99 -10.72
C ASN A 60 -18.89 -1.09 -10.72
N ILE A 61 -19.03 0.21 -10.44
CA ILE A 61 -17.89 1.13 -10.38
C ILE A 61 -16.99 0.84 -9.18
N GLY A 62 -17.57 0.50 -8.02
CA GLY A 62 -16.85 0.02 -6.84
C GLY A 62 -15.99 -1.21 -7.13
N LEU A 63 -16.59 -2.21 -7.77
CA LEU A 63 -15.89 -3.44 -8.16
C LEU A 63 -14.79 -3.19 -9.19
N ILE A 64 -15.05 -2.33 -10.18
CA ILE A 64 -14.06 -1.97 -11.21
C ILE A 64 -12.88 -1.22 -10.60
N ALA A 65 -13.13 -0.24 -9.73
CA ALA A 65 -12.09 0.50 -9.04
C ALA A 65 -11.24 -0.42 -8.16
N LEU A 66 -11.86 -1.34 -7.41
CA LEU A 66 -11.15 -2.32 -6.62
C LEU A 66 -10.33 -3.28 -7.49
N ARG A 67 -10.79 -3.61 -8.71
CA ARG A 67 -10.03 -4.39 -9.69
C ARG A 67 -8.80 -3.66 -10.19
N ALA A 68 -8.96 -2.38 -10.51
CA ALA A 68 -7.83 -1.55 -10.89
C ALA A 68 -6.81 -1.49 -9.73
N VAL A 69 -7.26 -1.26 -8.49
CA VAL A 69 -6.40 -1.24 -7.29
C VAL A 69 -5.66 -2.57 -7.11
N ARG A 70 -6.36 -3.71 -7.18
CA ARG A 70 -5.74 -5.04 -7.04
C ARG A 70 -4.65 -5.29 -8.08
N SER A 71 -4.78 -4.73 -9.29
CA SER A 71 -3.78 -4.83 -10.36
C SER A 71 -2.49 -4.05 -10.09
N LYS A 72 -2.53 -3.07 -9.18
CA LYS A 72 -1.34 -2.34 -8.71
C LYS A 72 -0.56 -3.12 -7.65
N ILE A 73 -1.15 -4.15 -7.04
CA ILE A 73 -0.47 -5.03 -6.10
C ILE A 73 0.14 -6.18 -6.89
N VAL A 74 1.47 -6.28 -6.90
CA VAL A 74 2.21 -7.22 -7.75
C VAL A 74 3.31 -7.93 -6.94
N GLY A 75 4.00 -8.88 -7.55
CA GLY A 75 5.22 -9.46 -6.97
C GLY A 75 4.97 -10.20 -5.66
N ALA A 76 5.74 -9.89 -4.61
CA ALA A 76 5.61 -10.60 -3.33
C ALA A 76 4.30 -10.25 -2.61
N ALA A 77 3.84 -9.01 -2.73
CA ALA A 77 2.57 -8.59 -2.16
C ALA A 77 1.37 -9.34 -2.75
N ASP A 78 1.38 -9.53 -4.07
CA ASP A 78 0.35 -10.30 -4.78
C ASP A 78 0.28 -11.76 -4.33
N ARG A 79 1.44 -12.43 -4.24
CA ARG A 79 1.52 -13.82 -3.77
C ARG A 79 0.95 -14.01 -2.37
N VAL A 80 1.20 -13.06 -1.47
CA VAL A 80 0.69 -13.13 -0.10
C VAL A 80 -0.84 -13.01 -0.07
N LEU A 81 -1.43 -12.14 -0.91
CA LEU A 81 -2.88 -12.04 -1.01
C LEU A 81 -3.52 -13.33 -1.52
N ASP A 82 -2.87 -14.03 -2.45
CA ASP A 82 -3.36 -15.31 -2.95
C ASP A 82 -3.25 -16.42 -1.90
N LEU A 83 -2.15 -16.44 -1.13
CA LEU A 83 -1.94 -17.42 -0.05
C LEU A 83 -2.92 -17.25 1.10
N ASP A 84 -3.24 -16.00 1.46
CA ASP A 84 -4.19 -15.68 2.53
C ASP A 84 -5.65 -15.61 2.01
N GLU A 85 -5.89 -16.10 0.78
CA GLU A 85 -7.20 -16.16 0.12
C GLU A 85 -7.98 -14.84 0.20
N ALA A 86 -7.29 -13.72 -0.09
CA ALA A 86 -7.87 -12.39 0.01
C ALA A 86 -9.13 -12.26 -0.86
N GLU A 87 -10.26 -11.95 -0.24
CA GLU A 87 -11.45 -11.61 -0.99
C GLU A 87 -11.28 -10.29 -1.72
N PHE A 88 -12.21 -10.01 -2.64
CA PHE A 88 -12.30 -8.74 -3.33
C PHE A 88 -12.87 -7.65 -2.42
N ASN A 89 -12.14 -7.35 -1.35
CA ASN A 89 -12.50 -6.43 -0.28
C ASN A 89 -11.25 -5.64 0.15
N TRP A 90 -11.32 -4.31 0.08
CA TRP A 90 -10.15 -3.46 0.39
C TRP A 90 -9.71 -3.56 1.86
N ASP A 91 -10.63 -3.64 2.82
CA ASP A 91 -10.26 -3.72 4.24
C ASP A 91 -9.49 -5.01 4.55
N GLN A 92 -9.90 -6.12 3.94
CA GLN A 92 -9.18 -7.39 4.05
C GLN A 92 -7.82 -7.33 3.36
N ILE A 93 -7.76 -6.85 2.12
CA ILE A 93 -6.51 -6.69 1.37
C ILE A 93 -5.53 -5.84 2.17
N LYS A 94 -5.97 -4.67 2.66
CA LYS A 94 -5.17 -3.77 3.50
C LYS A 94 -4.67 -4.48 4.75
N GLY A 95 -5.53 -5.22 5.44
CA GLY A 95 -5.17 -5.98 6.64
C GLY A 95 -4.05 -6.99 6.37
N ILE A 96 -4.14 -7.73 5.27
CA ILE A 96 -3.11 -8.69 4.85
C ILE A 96 -1.80 -7.97 4.53
N LEU A 97 -1.83 -6.91 3.71
CA LEU A 97 -0.63 -6.16 3.36
C LEU A 97 0.07 -5.57 4.60
N VAL A 98 -0.70 -5.05 5.55
CA VAL A 98 -0.18 -4.55 6.84
C VAL A 98 0.44 -5.68 7.65
N SER A 99 -0.21 -6.83 7.76
CA SER A 99 0.30 -7.97 8.53
C SER A 99 1.69 -8.45 8.06
N HIS A 100 1.89 -8.47 6.73
CA HIS A 100 3.08 -9.04 6.10
C HIS A 100 4.18 -8.01 5.82
N PHE A 101 3.84 -6.77 5.45
CA PHE A 101 4.82 -5.80 4.96
C PHE A 101 5.00 -4.56 5.85
N LYS A 102 4.14 -4.35 6.87
CA LYS A 102 4.38 -3.25 7.82
C LYS A 102 5.70 -3.48 8.55
N ASP A 103 6.52 -2.45 8.62
CA ASP A 103 7.70 -2.47 9.47
C ASP A 103 7.27 -2.65 10.94
N LYS A 104 7.72 -3.75 11.56
CA LYS A 104 7.36 -4.12 12.94
C LYS A 104 8.38 -3.59 13.96
N ARG A 105 9.46 -2.94 13.51
CA ARG A 105 10.48 -2.40 14.40
C ARG A 105 9.88 -1.30 15.27
N SER A 106 10.02 -1.45 16.57
CA SER A 106 9.69 -0.41 17.54
C SER A 106 10.78 0.66 17.58
N GLU A 107 10.48 1.82 18.17
CA GLU A 107 11.48 2.86 18.44
C GLU A 107 12.66 2.31 19.25
N GLN A 108 12.39 1.38 20.18
CA GLN A 108 13.41 0.73 21.00
C GLN A 108 14.33 -0.17 20.16
N ASP A 109 13.77 -0.92 19.21
CA ASP A 109 14.55 -1.74 18.27
C ASP A 109 15.45 -0.87 17.41
N LEU A 110 14.93 0.27 16.95
CA LEU A 110 15.70 1.25 16.17
C LEU A 110 16.82 1.89 17.00
N ILE A 111 16.57 2.27 18.26
CA ILE A 111 17.59 2.82 19.17
C ILE A 111 18.68 1.78 19.46
N MET A 112 18.29 0.52 19.67
CA MET A 112 19.23 -0.58 19.89
C MET A 112 20.09 -0.84 18.64
N GLU A 113 19.50 -0.85 17.44
CA GLU A 113 20.25 -0.92 16.18
C GLU A 113 21.23 0.26 16.03
N LEU A 114 20.79 1.49 16.34
CA LEU A 114 21.64 2.69 16.26
C LEU A 114 22.82 2.61 17.23
N THR A 115 22.57 2.14 18.45
CA THR A 115 23.59 1.94 19.49
C THR A 115 24.56 0.84 19.07
N ASN A 116 24.05 -0.27 18.52
CA ASN A 116 24.86 -1.34 17.96
C ASN A 116 25.70 -0.86 16.76
N ILE A 117 25.22 0.05 15.91
CA ILE A 117 26.03 0.64 14.82
C ILE A 117 27.17 1.48 15.40
N ARG A 118 26.90 2.25 16.45
CA ARG A 118 27.91 3.05 17.17
C ARG A 118 28.95 2.17 17.89
N GLU A 119 28.50 1.07 18.48
CA GLU A 119 29.35 0.11 19.21
C GLU A 119 30.13 -0.80 18.26
N ARG A 120 29.51 -1.21 17.14
CA ARG A 120 30.15 -2.03 16.11
C ARG A 120 31.22 -1.29 15.33
N LYS A 121 31.52 -0.01 15.63
CA LYS A 121 32.65 0.79 15.11
C LYS A 121 33.35 -0.01 14.02
N LEU A 122 32.75 -0.05 12.83
CA LEU A 122 33.53 -0.39 11.65
C LEU A 122 34.55 0.71 11.68
N GLU A 123 35.76 0.34 12.13
CA GLU A 123 36.85 1.25 12.44
C GLU A 123 36.90 2.20 11.26
N VAL A 124 36.40 3.42 11.45
CA VAL A 124 36.39 4.42 10.39
C VAL A 124 37.84 4.57 9.92
N GLU A 125 38.79 4.42 10.87
CA GLU A 125 40.22 4.24 10.64
C GLU A 125 40.61 3.05 9.73
N ALA A 126 39.99 1.86 9.85
CA ALA A 126 40.27 0.73 8.96
C ALA A 126 39.78 0.95 7.53
N LEU A 127 38.67 1.68 7.34
CA LEU A 127 38.18 2.07 6.02
C LEU A 127 39.10 3.12 5.37
N TYR A 128 39.53 4.14 6.11
CA TYR A 128 40.53 5.11 5.63
C TYR A 128 41.89 4.47 5.31
N THR A 129 42.30 3.46 6.09
CA THR A 129 43.59 2.78 5.89
C THR A 129 43.60 1.90 4.64
N LYS A 130 42.47 1.25 4.30
CA LYS A 130 42.32 0.48 3.04
C LYS A 130 42.39 1.36 1.80
N ASP A 131 41.79 2.55 1.81
CA ASP A 131 41.83 3.47 0.66
C ASP A 131 43.23 4.08 0.42
N ILE A 132 44.01 4.29 1.49
CA ILE A 132 45.38 4.80 1.39
C ILE A 132 46.36 3.71 0.91
N THR A 133 46.14 2.46 1.29
CA THR A 133 46.98 1.32 0.86
C THR A 133 46.69 0.88 -0.58
N LEU A 134 45.44 0.95 -1.05
CA LEU A 134 45.07 0.67 -2.45
C LEU A 134 45.60 1.73 -3.43
N LYS A 135 45.78 2.99 -3.00
CA LYS A 135 46.42 4.05 -3.82
C LYS A 135 47.95 4.00 -3.86
N LYS A 136 48.58 3.15 -3.05
CA LYS A 136 50.04 3.01 -2.94
C LYS A 136 50.58 1.66 -3.41
N ALA A 137 49.72 0.76 -3.89
CA ALA A 137 50.16 -0.45 -4.55
C ALA A 137 50.79 -0.08 -5.92
N PRO A 138 52.04 -0.50 -6.20
CA PRO A 138 52.75 -0.20 -7.45
C PRO A 138 52.11 -0.84 -8.68
#